data_AF-A0AAW0PXS2-F1
#
_entry.id   AF-A0AAW0PXS2-F1
#
_cell.length_a   1.000
_cell.length_b   1.000
_cell.length_c   1.000
_cell.angle_alpha   90.00
_cell.angle_beta   90.00
_cell.angle_gamma   90.00
#
_symmetry.space_group_name_H-M   'P 1'
#
loop_
_entity.id
_entity.type
_entity.pdbx_description
1 polymer ?
#
loop_
_entity_poly.entity_id
_entity_poly.type
_entity_poly.pdbx_seq_one_letter_code
_entity_poly.pdbx_strand_id
1 'polypeptide(L)'
;MLRPRSAKEHCGQRIMVKCLSLKFEIEIEPIFGTLALYDVREKKKISENFYFDLNSDPMKVLLKPHTPHTAISTLARSAIFSITYPSPDIFLVIKLEKVLQQGDIGECCEPYMVMKESDSTKHKEKLEKLKQQAEQACSRLGRFRMPFAWTAIHLLNIVSSVGAWIVWNSTLTLRKGHGTWNERKKKGFERMSVGEDMCNFASFRPATLTVTNFFKQEGDRLSDEDLYKYLADMRRPSSVLRRLRPVTAQLKIDISPAPDSPHYCLSPELLHVKPYPDLRVRPTKEVLEFPARDVYTPTPPTEAEGSVLSGGAWS
;
A
#
# COMPACT_ATOMS: atom_id res chain seq x y z
N MET A 1 -0.44 20.38 42.25
CA MET A 1 -1.42 20.34 41.14
C MET A 1 -0.68 20.12 39.83
N LEU A 2 -0.80 18.93 39.25
CA LEU A 2 -0.38 18.70 37.86
C LEU A 2 -1.50 19.26 36.97
N ARG A 3 -1.18 20.22 36.09
CA ARG A 3 -2.15 20.69 35.10
C ARG A 3 -2.58 19.51 34.22
N PRO A 4 -3.87 19.36 33.88
CA PRO A 4 -4.29 18.44 32.82
C PRO A 4 -3.48 18.76 31.57
N ARG A 5 -2.88 17.74 30.94
CA ARG A 5 -2.22 17.93 29.65
C ARG A 5 -3.30 18.47 28.70
N SER A 6 -3.04 19.63 28.09
CA SER A 6 -3.92 20.19 27.07
C SER A 6 -4.13 19.17 25.97
N ALA A 7 -5.36 19.09 25.44
CA ALA A 7 -5.67 18.28 24.27
C ALA A 7 -4.69 18.66 23.14
N LYS A 8 -3.76 17.77 22.82
CA LYS A 8 -2.89 17.92 21.66
C LYS A 8 -3.59 17.21 20.51
N GLU A 9 -3.79 17.92 19.41
CA GLU A 9 -4.08 17.26 18.13
C GLU A 9 -2.93 16.29 17.86
N HIS A 10 -3.23 14.99 17.90
CA HIS A 10 -2.29 13.96 17.49
C HIS A 10 -2.23 13.98 15.96
N CYS A 11 -1.39 14.85 15.41
CA CYS A 11 -1.07 14.80 13.99
C CYS A 11 -0.20 13.56 13.75
N GLY A 12 -0.76 12.53 13.13
CA GLY A 12 -0.06 11.30 12.80
C GLY A 12 1.15 11.53 11.90
N GLN A 13 2.07 10.56 11.87
CA GLN A 13 3.19 10.60 10.94
C GLN A 13 2.65 10.43 9.51
N ARG A 14 3.16 11.21 8.56
CA ARG A 14 2.62 11.24 7.19
C ARG A 14 3.64 10.73 6.19
N ILE A 15 3.20 9.81 5.35
CA ILE A 15 3.98 9.33 4.20
C ILE A 15 3.30 9.77 2.90
N MET A 16 4.10 10.13 1.91
CA MET A 16 3.67 10.35 0.55
C MET A 16 4.05 9.14 -0.30
N VAL A 17 3.09 8.66 -1.07
CA VAL A 17 3.26 7.55 -2.01
C VAL A 17 2.95 8.05 -3.42
N LYS A 18 3.87 7.85 -4.37
CA LYS A 18 3.69 8.24 -5.77
C LYS A 18 3.76 7.03 -6.70
N CYS A 19 2.70 6.75 -7.42
CA CYS A 19 2.63 5.72 -8.44
C CYS A 19 3.23 6.26 -9.76
N LEU A 20 4.34 5.69 -10.21
CA LEU A 20 5.07 6.19 -11.38
C LEU A 20 4.63 5.49 -12.68
N SER A 21 4.69 4.16 -12.69
CA SER A 21 4.36 3.35 -13.87
C SER A 21 3.96 1.94 -13.48
N LEU A 22 3.00 1.36 -14.20
CA LEU A 22 2.62 -0.04 -14.12
C LEU A 22 2.80 -0.64 -15.51
N LYS A 23 3.59 -1.72 -15.62
CA LYS A 23 3.87 -2.40 -16.87
C LYS A 23 3.64 -3.90 -16.72
N PHE A 24 3.12 -4.51 -17.76
CA PHE A 24 3.00 -5.97 -17.91
C PHE A 24 3.81 -6.39 -19.14
N GLU A 25 4.12 -7.69 -19.24
CA GLU A 25 4.74 -8.27 -20.44
C GLU A 25 3.83 -8.16 -21.68
N ILE A 26 2.52 -8.10 -21.45
CA ILE A 26 1.49 -7.91 -22.49
C ILE A 26 0.59 -6.76 -22.09
N GLU A 27 0.32 -5.85 -23.02
CA GLU A 27 -0.62 -4.74 -22.85
C GLU A 27 -1.82 -4.98 -23.77
N ILE A 28 -2.93 -5.39 -23.16
CA ILE A 28 -4.14 -5.87 -23.87
C ILE A 28 -5.35 -5.04 -23.47
N GLU A 29 -5.45 -4.64 -22.20
CA GLU A 29 -6.61 -3.97 -21.65
C GLU A 29 -6.22 -2.99 -20.53
N PRO A 30 -7.13 -2.07 -20.16
CA PRO A 30 -6.89 -1.12 -19.08
C PRO A 30 -6.85 -1.80 -17.70
N ILE A 31 -5.86 -1.43 -16.88
CA ILE A 31 -5.65 -1.93 -15.52
C ILE A 31 -5.75 -0.78 -14.53
N PHE A 32 -6.39 -1.04 -13.40
CA PHE A 32 -6.68 -0.06 -12.36
C PHE A 32 -6.08 -0.51 -11.06
N GLY A 33 -5.55 0.44 -10.29
CA GLY A 33 -4.90 0.13 -9.03
C GLY A 33 -5.55 0.83 -7.85
N THR A 34 -5.51 0.15 -6.72
CA THR A 34 -5.92 0.69 -5.43
C THR A 34 -4.80 0.49 -4.41
N LEU A 35 -4.51 1.51 -3.61
CA LEU A 35 -3.63 1.47 -2.46
C LEU A 35 -4.45 1.63 -1.17
N ALA A 36 -4.11 0.88 -0.13
CA ALA A 36 -4.59 1.13 1.23
C ALA A 36 -3.60 0.61 2.27
N LEU A 37 -3.61 1.22 3.45
CA LEU A 37 -2.82 0.78 4.60
C LEU A 37 -3.59 -0.23 5.45
N TYR A 38 -2.87 -1.26 5.90
CA TYR A 38 -3.38 -2.30 6.78
C TYR A 38 -2.40 -2.49 7.94
N ASP A 39 -2.93 -2.53 9.16
CA ASP A 39 -2.18 -2.94 10.35
C ASP A 39 -2.46 -4.43 10.63
N VAL A 40 -1.44 -5.26 10.47
CA VAL A 40 -1.54 -6.72 10.66
C VAL A 40 -1.63 -7.09 12.14
N ARG A 41 -1.04 -6.30 13.04
CA ARG A 41 -1.12 -6.52 14.50
C ARG A 41 -2.55 -6.36 14.97
N GLU A 42 -3.20 -5.30 14.51
CA GLU A 42 -4.56 -4.94 14.91
C GLU A 42 -5.63 -5.60 14.02
N LYS A 43 -5.21 -6.25 12.91
CA LYS A 43 -6.09 -6.84 11.88
C LYS A 43 -7.12 -5.85 11.34
N LYS A 44 -6.70 -4.61 11.10
CA LYS A 44 -7.57 -3.53 10.60
C LYS A 44 -6.99 -2.89 9.35
N LYS A 45 -7.89 -2.53 8.44
CA LYS A 45 -7.60 -1.58 7.37
C LYS A 45 -7.62 -0.18 8.00
N ILE A 46 -6.53 0.55 7.90
CA ILE A 46 -6.31 1.83 8.61
C ILE A 46 -6.37 3.05 7.69
N SER A 47 -6.77 2.88 6.42
CA SER A 47 -6.99 4.00 5.51
C SER A 47 -8.14 3.72 4.54
N GLU A 48 -8.71 4.77 3.94
CA GLU A 48 -9.54 4.61 2.75
C GLU A 48 -8.71 4.08 1.57
N ASN A 49 -9.40 3.78 0.47
CA ASN A 49 -8.77 3.41 -0.79
C ASN A 49 -8.27 4.66 -1.53
N PHE A 50 -7.01 4.65 -1.93
CA PHE A 50 -6.50 5.54 -2.95
C PHE A 50 -6.49 4.83 -4.31
N TYR A 51 -7.28 5.32 -5.25
CA TYR A 51 -7.35 4.79 -6.61
C TYR A 51 -6.34 5.51 -7.51
N PHE A 52 -5.61 4.77 -8.32
CA PHE A 52 -4.67 5.31 -9.29
C PHE A 52 -4.89 4.72 -10.68
N ASP A 53 -4.67 5.57 -11.69
CA ASP A 53 -4.73 5.21 -13.10
C ASP A 53 -3.39 5.55 -13.80
N LEU A 54 -2.72 4.49 -14.27
CA LEU A 54 -1.46 4.54 -14.99
C LEU A 54 -1.59 4.07 -16.44
N ASN A 55 -2.81 3.93 -16.94
CA ASN A 55 -3.07 3.46 -18.30
C ASN A 55 -2.46 4.40 -19.36
N SER A 56 -1.99 3.80 -20.45
CA SER A 56 -1.56 4.50 -21.65
C SER A 56 -2.77 5.14 -22.36
N ASP A 57 -2.53 6.11 -23.24
CA ASP A 57 -3.62 6.76 -23.95
C ASP A 57 -4.44 5.80 -24.84
N PRO A 58 -3.85 4.80 -25.53
CA PRO A 58 -4.62 3.76 -26.21
C PRO A 58 -5.60 3.03 -25.29
N MET A 59 -5.15 2.63 -24.09
CA MET A 59 -6.01 1.96 -23.11
C MET A 59 -7.15 2.86 -22.62
N LYS A 60 -6.91 4.16 -22.44
CA LYS A 60 -7.96 5.12 -22.08
C LYS A 60 -9.01 5.29 -23.18
N VAL A 61 -8.60 5.23 -24.46
CA VAL A 61 -9.52 5.34 -25.60
C VAL A 61 -10.57 4.22 -25.57
N LEU A 62 -10.18 3.01 -25.16
CA LEU A 62 -11.09 1.87 -25.03
C LEU A 62 -12.26 2.11 -24.07
N LEU A 63 -12.10 3.02 -23.11
CA LEU A 63 -13.08 3.32 -22.07
C LEU A 63 -13.76 4.68 -22.23
N LYS A 64 -13.42 5.43 -23.28
CA LYS A 64 -14.01 6.72 -23.59
C LYS A 64 -15.55 6.69 -23.66
N PRO A 65 -16.21 5.64 -24.21
CA PRO A 65 -17.68 5.56 -24.20
C PRO A 65 -18.30 5.49 -22.80
N HIS A 66 -17.53 5.01 -21.82
CA HIS A 66 -18.00 4.76 -20.45
C HIS A 66 -17.59 5.84 -19.45
N THR A 67 -16.63 6.69 -19.82
CA THR A 67 -16.08 7.74 -18.96
C THR A 67 -16.17 9.09 -19.69
N PRO A 68 -17.37 9.68 -19.79
CA PRO A 68 -17.56 10.94 -20.52
C PRO A 68 -16.93 12.14 -19.79
N HIS A 69 -16.80 12.05 -18.46
CA HIS A 69 -16.22 13.09 -17.63
C HIS A 69 -15.12 12.52 -16.75
N THR A 70 -13.93 13.12 -16.82
CA THR A 70 -12.79 12.77 -15.97
C THR A 70 -12.69 13.80 -14.85
N ALA A 71 -12.96 13.38 -13.61
CA ALA A 71 -12.77 14.25 -12.45
C ALA A 71 -11.27 14.44 -12.18
N ILE A 72 -10.87 15.61 -11.69
CA ILE A 72 -9.46 15.89 -11.37
C ILE A 72 -8.89 14.88 -10.35
N SER A 73 -9.72 14.41 -9.42
CA SER A 73 -9.36 13.41 -8.42
C SER A 73 -8.93 12.07 -9.04
N THR A 74 -9.50 11.67 -10.18
CA THR A 74 -9.14 10.42 -10.86
C THR A 74 -7.83 10.53 -11.63
N LEU A 75 -7.27 11.74 -11.77
CA LEU A 75 -5.96 11.97 -12.36
C LEU A 75 -4.82 11.82 -11.34
N ALA A 76 -5.15 11.76 -10.04
CA ALA A 76 -4.17 11.65 -8.97
C ALA A 76 -3.29 10.40 -9.15
N ARG A 77 -1.99 10.58 -8.96
CA ARG A 77 -1.00 9.49 -8.91
C ARG A 77 -0.18 9.51 -7.63
N SER A 78 -0.42 10.50 -6.78
CA SER A 78 0.21 10.68 -5.49
C SER A 78 -0.83 10.75 -4.41
N ALA A 79 -0.51 10.15 -3.28
CA ALA A 79 -1.36 10.08 -2.12
C ALA A 79 -0.56 10.36 -0.85
N ILE A 80 -1.18 11.04 0.11
CA ILE A 80 -0.63 11.24 1.46
C ILE A 80 -1.44 10.38 2.43
N PHE A 81 -0.75 9.51 3.15
CA PHE A 81 -1.34 8.67 4.18
C PHE A 81 -0.88 9.15 5.55
N SER A 82 -1.83 9.38 6.45
CA SER A 82 -1.58 9.68 7.86
C SER A 82 -1.59 8.39 8.68
N ILE A 83 -0.66 8.31 9.64
CA ILE A 83 -0.47 7.17 10.54
C ILE A 83 -0.36 7.72 11.96
N THR A 84 -1.50 7.77 12.66
CA THR A 84 -1.63 8.26 14.02
C THR A 84 -0.91 7.35 15.02
N TYR A 85 -0.96 6.03 14.81
CA TYR A 85 -0.26 5.03 15.63
C TYR A 85 0.74 4.24 14.79
N PRO A 86 2.00 4.72 14.67
CA PRO A 86 3.06 3.99 13.99
C PRO A 86 3.23 2.58 14.56
N SER A 87 3.33 1.60 13.67
CA SER A 87 3.47 0.19 14.03
C SER A 87 4.42 -0.50 13.05
N PRO A 88 5.25 -1.47 13.50
CA PRO A 88 6.12 -2.24 12.63
C PRO A 88 5.33 -3.17 11.70
N ASP A 89 4.02 -3.28 11.91
CA ASP A 89 3.15 -4.26 11.25
C ASP A 89 2.22 -3.63 10.21
N ILE A 90 2.58 -2.42 9.75
CA ILE A 90 1.84 -1.70 8.71
C ILE A 90 2.34 -2.11 7.32
N PHE A 91 1.39 -2.48 6.48
CA PHE A 91 1.60 -2.81 5.08
C PHE A 91 0.81 -1.87 4.18
N LEU A 92 1.46 -1.43 3.10
CA LEU A 92 0.78 -0.83 1.97
C LEU A 92 0.35 -1.94 1.02
N VAL A 93 -0.94 -2.23 0.97
CA VAL A 93 -1.52 -3.24 0.10
C VAL A 93 -1.93 -2.59 -1.22
N ILE A 94 -1.54 -3.24 -2.32
CA ILE A 94 -1.88 -2.83 -3.67
C ILE A 94 -2.79 -3.89 -4.29
N LYS A 95 -3.98 -3.50 -4.70
CA LYS A 95 -4.93 -4.35 -5.43
C LYS A 95 -5.06 -3.82 -6.85
N LEU A 96 -5.03 -4.71 -7.82
CA LEU A 96 -5.22 -4.44 -9.24
C LEU A 96 -6.54 -5.05 -9.71
N GLU A 97 -7.25 -4.28 -10.50
CA GLU A 97 -8.50 -4.66 -11.14
C GLU A 97 -8.39 -4.43 -12.65
N LYS A 98 -9.15 -5.20 -13.41
CA LYS A 98 -9.28 -5.05 -14.86
C LYS A 98 -10.74 -4.93 -15.26
N VAL A 99 -11.02 -4.68 -16.52
CA VAL A 99 -12.40 -4.63 -17.03
C VAL A 99 -13.05 -6.00 -16.90
N LEU A 100 -14.33 -6.03 -16.50
CA LEU A 100 -15.07 -7.28 -16.39
C LEU A 100 -15.14 -7.99 -17.75
N GLN A 101 -14.76 -9.27 -17.78
CA GLN A 101 -14.80 -10.14 -18.96
C GLN A 101 -15.72 -11.34 -18.71
N GLN A 102 -16.17 -11.97 -19.80
CA GLN A 102 -16.93 -13.22 -19.73
C GLN A 102 -15.97 -14.38 -19.45
N GLY A 103 -16.33 -15.24 -18.50
CA GLY A 103 -15.53 -16.41 -18.10
C GLY A 103 -15.16 -16.36 -16.63
N ASP A 104 -14.39 -17.35 -16.19
CA ASP A 104 -13.86 -17.36 -14.83
C ASP A 104 -12.74 -16.32 -14.67
N ILE A 105 -12.69 -15.68 -13.50
CA ILE A 105 -11.64 -14.68 -13.16
C ILE A 105 -10.26 -15.30 -13.33
N GLY A 106 -10.14 -16.58 -13.00
CA GLY A 106 -8.90 -17.31 -13.06
C GLY A 106 -8.36 -17.53 -14.47
N GLU A 107 -9.23 -17.83 -15.42
CA GLU A 107 -8.88 -18.02 -16.84
C GLU A 107 -8.45 -16.70 -17.48
N CYS A 108 -9.15 -15.61 -17.12
CA CYS A 108 -8.89 -14.27 -17.63
C CYS A 108 -7.51 -13.69 -17.21
N CYS A 109 -6.86 -14.29 -16.21
CA CYS A 109 -5.54 -13.90 -15.71
C CYS A 109 -4.40 -14.69 -16.37
N GLU A 110 -4.67 -15.90 -16.88
CA GLU A 110 -3.66 -16.82 -17.39
C GLU A 110 -2.74 -16.21 -18.46
N PRO A 111 -3.23 -15.42 -19.45
CA PRO A 111 -2.36 -14.77 -20.43
C PRO A 111 -1.23 -13.96 -19.79
N TYR A 112 -1.51 -13.21 -18.73
CA TYR A 112 -0.54 -12.35 -18.03
C TYR A 112 0.48 -13.11 -17.19
N MET A 113 0.28 -14.41 -16.99
CA MET A 113 1.17 -15.27 -16.23
C MET A 113 2.14 -16.02 -17.14
N VAL A 114 1.67 -16.48 -18.30
CA VAL A 114 2.42 -17.40 -19.17
C VAL A 114 2.94 -16.76 -20.45
N MET A 115 2.26 -15.72 -20.96
CA MET A 115 2.71 -15.06 -22.17
C MET A 115 3.84 -14.09 -21.89
N LYS A 116 4.77 -14.02 -22.84
CA LYS A 116 5.86 -13.08 -22.88
C LYS A 116 5.90 -12.44 -24.24
N GLU A 117 6.42 -11.23 -24.33
CA GLU A 117 6.61 -10.60 -25.63
C GLU A 117 7.49 -11.49 -26.53
N SER A 118 6.94 -11.88 -27.67
CA SER A 118 7.56 -12.86 -28.58
C SER A 118 7.24 -12.49 -30.02
N ASP A 119 8.26 -12.55 -30.87
CA ASP A 119 8.14 -12.23 -32.29
C ASP A 119 7.56 -13.33 -33.17
N SER A 120 7.24 -14.49 -32.60
CA SER A 120 6.66 -15.59 -33.38
C SER A 120 5.26 -15.24 -33.91
N THR A 121 5.00 -15.58 -35.17
CA THR A 121 3.73 -15.29 -35.85
C THR A 121 2.53 -15.85 -35.09
N LYS A 122 2.63 -17.09 -34.59
CA LYS A 122 1.59 -17.73 -33.78
C LYS A 122 1.28 -16.96 -32.48
N HIS A 123 2.30 -16.38 -31.85
CA HIS A 123 2.12 -15.60 -30.62
C HIS A 123 1.45 -14.25 -30.92
N LYS A 124 1.88 -13.57 -31.99
CA LYS A 124 1.27 -12.31 -32.44
C LYS A 124 -0.21 -12.48 -32.77
N GLU A 125 -0.57 -13.53 -33.51
CA GLU A 125 -1.98 -13.84 -33.81
C GLU A 125 -2.81 -14.12 -32.54
N LYS A 126 -2.23 -14.84 -31.56
CA LYS A 126 -2.91 -15.13 -30.29
C LYS A 126 -3.10 -13.86 -29.45
N LEU A 127 -2.08 -13.01 -29.37
CA LEU A 127 -2.14 -11.73 -28.66
C LEU A 127 -3.18 -10.80 -29.29
N GLU A 128 -3.24 -10.76 -30.62
CA GLU A 128 -4.22 -9.93 -31.34
C GLU A 128 -5.65 -10.39 -31.09
N LYS A 129 -5.91 -11.70 -31.06
CA LYS A 129 -7.22 -12.24 -30.67
C LYS A 129 -7.62 -11.84 -29.25
N LEU A 130 -6.67 -11.87 -28.30
CA LEU A 130 -6.92 -11.44 -26.93
C LEU A 130 -7.22 -9.94 -26.85
N LYS A 131 -6.53 -9.11 -27.63
CA LYS A 131 -6.82 -7.67 -27.74
C LYS A 131 -8.22 -7.42 -28.26
N GLN A 132 -8.61 -8.06 -29.35
CA GLN A 132 -9.97 -7.93 -29.90
C GLN A 132 -11.05 -8.35 -28.88
N GLN A 133 -10.81 -9.43 -28.13
CA GLN A 133 -11.71 -9.85 -27.06
C GLN A 133 -11.80 -8.82 -25.93
N ALA A 134 -10.66 -8.27 -25.50
CA ALA A 134 -10.61 -7.23 -24.48
C ALA A 134 -11.27 -5.92 -24.93
N GLU A 135 -11.11 -5.52 -26.19
CA GLU A 135 -11.77 -4.36 -26.77
C GLU A 135 -13.30 -4.51 -26.77
N GLN A 136 -13.79 -5.69 -27.16
CA GLN A 136 -15.23 -6.00 -27.09
C GLN A 136 -15.74 -5.96 -25.63
N ALA A 137 -14.96 -6.47 -24.68
CA ALA A 137 -15.29 -6.38 -23.26
C ALA A 137 -15.29 -4.93 -22.77
N CYS A 138 -14.30 -4.10 -23.14
CA CYS A 138 -14.25 -2.68 -22.81
C CYS A 138 -15.46 -1.93 -23.37
N SER A 139 -15.84 -2.22 -24.61
CA SER A 139 -17.02 -1.61 -25.25
C SER A 139 -18.32 -1.96 -24.52
N ARG A 140 -18.49 -3.21 -24.07
CA ARG A 140 -19.74 -3.66 -23.43
C ARG A 140 -19.80 -3.45 -21.92
N LEU A 141 -18.66 -3.63 -21.23
CA LEU A 141 -18.56 -3.78 -19.77
C LEU A 141 -17.53 -2.83 -19.16
N GLY A 142 -17.05 -1.81 -19.87
CA GLY A 142 -15.99 -0.90 -19.40
C GLY A 142 -16.27 -0.16 -18.08
N ARG A 143 -17.53 -0.09 -17.65
CA ARG A 143 -17.95 0.45 -16.34
C ARG A 143 -17.75 -0.51 -15.17
N PHE A 144 -17.65 -1.80 -15.45
CA PHE A 144 -17.55 -2.85 -14.45
C PHE A 144 -16.13 -3.37 -14.36
N ARG A 145 -15.70 -3.66 -13.13
CA ARG A 145 -14.35 -4.09 -12.82
C ARG A 145 -14.40 -5.47 -12.18
N MET A 146 -13.33 -6.22 -12.37
CA MET A 146 -13.12 -7.50 -11.73
C MET A 146 -11.75 -7.53 -11.07
N PRO A 147 -11.62 -8.24 -9.93
CA PRO A 147 -10.32 -8.49 -9.31
C PRO A 147 -9.34 -9.14 -10.28
N PHE A 148 -8.07 -8.77 -10.18
CA PHE A 148 -7.05 -9.28 -11.10
C PHE A 148 -5.80 -9.77 -10.37
N ALA A 149 -5.13 -8.90 -9.63
CA ALA A 149 -3.90 -9.24 -8.93
C ALA A 149 -3.72 -8.38 -7.69
N TRP A 150 -2.88 -8.81 -6.76
CA TRP A 150 -2.57 -8.03 -5.57
C TRP A 150 -1.11 -8.23 -5.15
N THR A 151 -0.60 -7.27 -4.38
CA THR A 151 0.71 -7.34 -3.74
C THR A 151 0.72 -6.47 -2.49
N ALA A 152 1.79 -6.52 -1.71
CA ALA A 152 1.94 -5.67 -0.54
C ALA A 152 3.40 -5.29 -0.30
N ILE A 153 3.58 -4.11 0.28
CA ILE A 153 4.88 -3.56 0.69
C ILE A 153 4.86 -3.40 2.20
N HIS A 154 5.83 -4.03 2.87
CA HIS A 154 6.04 -3.86 4.30
C HIS A 154 6.71 -2.52 4.57
N LEU A 155 6.01 -1.56 5.16
CA LEU A 155 6.53 -0.20 5.31
C LEU A 155 7.75 -0.13 6.23
N LEU A 156 7.86 -1.04 7.20
CA LEU A 156 9.01 -1.12 8.09
C LEU A 156 10.32 -1.29 7.31
N ASN A 157 10.32 -2.05 6.21
CA ASN A 157 11.52 -2.28 5.40
C ASN A 157 12.01 -1.00 4.72
N ILE A 158 11.12 -0.03 4.49
CA ILE A 158 11.45 1.24 3.87
C ILE A 158 12.08 2.18 4.90
N VAL A 159 11.46 2.31 6.07
CA VAL A 159 11.96 3.17 7.16
C VAL A 159 13.20 2.59 7.84
N SER A 160 13.30 1.27 7.96
CA SER A 160 14.42 0.57 8.62
C SER A 160 15.62 0.32 7.70
N SER A 161 15.53 0.60 6.40
CA SER A 161 16.67 0.46 5.48
C SER A 161 17.88 1.31 5.90
N VAL A 162 17.73 2.26 6.83
CA VAL A 162 18.87 2.91 7.52
C VAL A 162 19.78 1.89 8.24
N GLY A 163 19.27 0.75 8.73
CA GLY A 163 20.07 -0.31 9.36
C GLY A 163 20.58 -1.40 8.40
N ALA A 164 19.83 -1.70 7.34
CA ALA A 164 20.21 -2.75 6.38
C ALA A 164 21.42 -2.37 5.52
N TRP A 165 21.58 -1.08 5.18
CA TRP A 165 22.73 -0.58 4.44
C TRP A 165 24.02 -0.61 5.29
N ILE A 166 23.94 -0.44 6.61
CA ILE A 166 25.08 -0.55 7.52
C ILE A 166 25.52 -2.02 7.64
N VAL A 167 24.58 -2.96 7.81
CA VAL A 167 24.90 -4.40 7.89
C VAL A 167 25.48 -4.92 6.55
N TRP A 168 24.92 -4.50 5.41
CA TRP A 168 25.44 -4.87 4.09
C TRP A 168 26.86 -4.33 3.85
N ASN A 169 27.13 -3.08 4.22
CA ASN A 169 28.48 -2.48 4.10
C ASN A 169 29.49 -3.04 5.11
N SER A 170 29.06 -3.41 6.33
CA SER A 170 29.91 -4.06 7.32
C SER A 170 30.24 -5.51 6.95
N THR A 171 29.37 -6.21 6.21
CA THR A 171 29.67 -7.54 5.66
C THR A 171 30.58 -7.51 4.42
N LEU A 172 30.72 -6.37 3.76
CA LEU A 172 31.57 -6.21 2.57
C LEU A 172 32.98 -5.65 2.88
N THR A 173 33.21 -5.12 4.08
CA THR A 173 34.52 -4.51 4.44
C THR A 173 35.40 -5.34 5.36
N LEU A 174 34.95 -6.50 5.86
CA LEU A 174 35.82 -7.39 6.63
C LEU A 174 35.57 -8.87 6.31
N ARG A 175 36.45 -9.42 5.46
CA ARG A 175 37.12 -10.74 5.54
C ARG A 175 37.37 -11.35 4.16
N LYS A 176 38.51 -10.97 3.57
CA LYS A 176 39.36 -11.94 2.89
C LYS A 176 39.74 -13.00 3.92
N GLY A 177 39.35 -14.25 3.68
CA GLY A 177 39.71 -15.36 4.55
C GLY A 177 39.03 -16.64 4.09
N HIS A 178 39.81 -17.51 3.46
CA HIS A 178 39.45 -18.87 3.11
C HIS A 178 38.79 -19.61 4.28
N GLY A 179 37.68 -20.30 4.04
CA GLY A 179 37.02 -21.17 5.03
C GLY A 179 35.84 -21.91 4.42
N THR A 180 35.77 -23.21 4.67
CA THR A 180 34.93 -24.22 4.01
C THR A 180 33.44 -24.16 4.40
N TRP A 181 32.58 -24.70 3.51
CA TRP A 181 31.14 -24.44 3.37
C TRP A 181 30.22 -24.84 4.56
N ASN A 182 30.65 -25.59 5.59
CA ASN A 182 29.69 -26.32 6.43
C ASN A 182 29.32 -25.80 7.84
N GLU A 183 29.71 -24.59 8.28
CA GLU A 183 29.36 -24.11 9.64
C GLU A 183 28.38 -22.92 9.74
N ARG A 184 27.96 -22.31 8.62
CA ARG A 184 27.21 -21.02 8.67
C ARG A 184 25.71 -21.15 9.00
N LYS A 185 25.20 -22.34 9.36
CA LYS A 185 23.76 -22.60 9.50
C LYS A 185 23.12 -22.35 10.87
N LYS A 186 23.81 -21.73 11.85
CA LYS A 186 23.27 -21.70 13.24
C LYS A 186 23.30 -20.40 14.03
N LYS A 187 23.55 -19.23 13.43
CA LYS A 187 23.41 -17.93 14.14
C LYS A 187 22.86 -16.84 13.23
N GLY A 188 21.54 -16.70 13.20
CA GLY A 188 20.86 -15.62 12.50
C GLY A 188 19.39 -15.47 12.86
N PHE A 189 18.96 -16.08 13.97
CA PHE A 189 17.56 -16.04 14.42
C PHE A 189 17.50 -15.84 15.93
N GLU A 190 18.25 -14.85 16.44
CA GLU A 190 17.98 -14.31 17.77
C GLU A 190 16.92 -13.22 17.63
N ARG A 191 15.68 -13.62 17.95
CA ARG A 191 14.59 -12.86 18.57
C ARG A 191 14.92 -11.37 18.78
N MET A 192 14.65 -10.52 17.79
CA MET A 192 14.51 -9.08 18.06
C MET A 192 13.17 -8.86 18.75
N SER A 193 13.22 -8.58 20.04
CA SER A 193 12.08 -8.02 20.78
C SER A 193 11.86 -6.61 20.23
N VAL A 194 10.84 -6.44 19.39
CA VAL A 194 10.53 -5.17 18.73
C VAL A 194 9.82 -4.28 19.76
N GLY A 195 10.58 -3.39 20.39
CA GLY A 195 10.00 -2.30 21.20
C GLY A 195 9.21 -1.34 20.31
N GLU A 196 8.13 -0.77 20.84
CA GLU A 196 7.22 0.14 20.14
C GLU A 196 7.89 1.45 19.64
N ASP A 197 9.12 1.76 20.08
CA ASP A 197 9.80 3.03 19.84
C ASP A 197 10.57 3.16 18.50
N MET A 198 10.54 2.17 17.59
CA MET A 198 11.41 2.19 16.39
C MET A 198 10.75 2.52 15.06
N CYS A 199 9.42 2.69 14.98
CA CYS A 199 8.76 3.01 13.69
C CYS A 199 8.63 4.52 13.49
N ASN A 200 9.60 5.13 12.80
CA ASN A 200 9.56 6.54 12.45
C ASN A 200 9.29 6.74 10.94
N PHE A 201 8.04 7.01 10.61
CA PHE A 201 7.57 7.40 9.27
C PHE A 201 7.68 8.91 9.01
N ALA A 202 8.03 9.72 10.00
CA ALA A 202 8.19 11.17 9.82
C ALA A 202 9.53 11.55 9.17
N SER A 203 10.57 10.73 9.36
CA SER A 203 11.90 11.01 8.81
C SER A 203 12.58 9.73 8.34
N PHE A 204 12.60 9.55 7.02
CA PHE A 204 13.35 8.49 6.34
C PHE A 204 13.76 8.98 4.95
N ARG A 205 14.76 8.34 4.35
CA ARG A 205 15.18 8.68 2.98
C ARG A 205 14.12 8.21 1.98
N PRO A 206 13.70 9.05 1.02
CA PRO A 206 12.82 8.62 -0.05
C PRO A 206 13.36 7.37 -0.75
N ALA A 207 12.47 6.43 -1.05
CA ALA A 207 12.80 5.17 -1.69
C ALA A 207 11.94 4.96 -2.94
N THR A 208 12.59 4.72 -4.07
CA THR A 208 11.94 4.24 -5.29
C THR A 208 11.96 2.72 -5.30
N LEU A 209 10.78 2.12 -5.30
CA LEU A 209 10.60 0.68 -5.28
C LEU A 209 10.14 0.19 -6.64
N THR A 210 10.69 -0.94 -7.06
CA THR A 210 10.20 -1.70 -8.21
C THR A 210 9.55 -2.97 -7.69
N VAL A 211 8.22 -2.99 -7.66
CA VAL A 211 7.44 -4.13 -7.16
C VAL A 211 7.14 -5.05 -8.33
N THR A 212 7.59 -6.30 -8.23
CA THR A 212 7.40 -7.33 -9.26
C THR A 212 6.59 -8.54 -8.80
N ASN A 213 6.37 -8.66 -7.50
CA ASN A 213 5.74 -9.84 -6.90
C ASN A 213 4.22 -9.64 -6.80
N PHE A 214 3.55 -9.63 -7.94
CA PHE A 214 2.09 -9.64 -7.98
C PHE A 214 1.57 -11.06 -7.92
N PHE A 215 0.51 -11.27 -7.15
CA PHE A 215 -0.17 -12.55 -7.00
C PHE A 215 -1.53 -12.48 -7.64
N LYS A 216 -1.92 -13.52 -8.37
CA LYS A 216 -3.25 -13.66 -8.94
C LYS A 216 -4.30 -13.52 -7.84
N GLN A 217 -5.29 -12.65 -8.05
CA GLN A 217 -6.46 -12.57 -7.19
C GLN A 217 -7.56 -13.44 -7.79
N GLU A 218 -7.95 -14.50 -7.09
CA GLU A 218 -9.13 -15.28 -7.46
C GLU A 218 -10.37 -14.68 -6.78
N GLY A 219 -11.51 -14.71 -7.48
CA GLY A 219 -12.67 -13.86 -7.21
C GLY A 219 -13.05 -13.67 -5.74
N ASP A 220 -13.42 -14.77 -5.08
CA ASP A 220 -13.89 -14.84 -3.70
C ASP A 220 -12.78 -15.19 -2.69
N ARG A 221 -11.53 -15.42 -3.15
CA ARG A 221 -10.47 -16.03 -2.33
C ARG A 221 -9.56 -15.05 -1.60
N LEU A 222 -9.79 -13.74 -1.71
CA LEU A 222 -9.02 -12.75 -0.95
C LEU A 222 -9.92 -12.05 0.07
N SER A 223 -10.44 -12.84 1.00
CA SER A 223 -11.10 -12.32 2.20
C SER A 223 -10.10 -11.48 3.01
N ASP A 224 -10.62 -10.57 3.86
CA ASP A 224 -9.75 -9.80 4.75
C ASP A 224 -8.96 -10.72 5.70
N GLU A 225 -9.56 -11.82 6.16
CA GLU A 225 -8.88 -12.81 7.00
C GLU A 225 -7.69 -13.45 6.29
N ASP A 226 -7.86 -13.87 5.04
CA ASP A 226 -6.79 -14.49 4.26
C ASP A 226 -5.72 -13.47 3.89
N LEU A 227 -6.11 -12.22 3.58
CA LEU A 227 -5.17 -11.13 3.39
C LEU A 227 -4.27 -10.95 4.62
N TYR A 228 -4.83 -10.87 5.84
CA TYR A 228 -4.01 -10.75 7.06
C TYR A 228 -3.09 -11.96 7.28
N LYS A 229 -3.53 -13.19 6.95
CA LYS A 229 -2.66 -14.38 7.00
C LYS A 229 -1.48 -14.22 6.04
N TYR A 230 -1.74 -13.83 4.80
CA TYR A 230 -0.68 -13.62 3.80
C TYR A 230 0.29 -12.49 4.18
N LEU A 231 -0.22 -11.36 4.71
CA LEU A 231 0.62 -10.24 5.14
C LEU A 231 1.50 -10.63 6.36
N ALA A 232 0.94 -11.36 7.32
CA ALA A 232 1.69 -11.89 8.45
C ALA A 232 2.80 -12.86 7.97
N ASP A 233 2.49 -13.67 6.97
CA ASP A 233 3.46 -14.55 6.32
C ASP A 233 4.52 -13.78 5.53
N MET A 234 4.26 -12.61 4.94
CA MET A 234 5.32 -11.82 4.28
C MET A 234 6.44 -11.38 5.22
N ARG A 235 6.19 -11.35 6.54
CA ARG A 235 7.20 -11.03 7.56
C ARG A 235 8.19 -12.17 7.82
N ARG A 236 7.87 -13.41 7.41
CA ARG A 236 8.67 -14.62 7.67
C ARG A 236 8.75 -15.47 6.40
N PRO A 237 9.89 -16.03 6.00
CA PRO A 237 9.92 -16.95 4.86
C PRO A 237 9.10 -18.22 5.16
N SER A 238 7.79 -18.22 4.85
CA SER A 238 6.84 -19.30 5.11
C SER A 238 6.32 -19.92 3.80
N SER A 239 5.58 -21.03 3.90
CA SER A 239 5.13 -21.84 2.76
C SER A 239 3.86 -21.33 2.09
N VAL A 240 3.07 -20.46 2.73
CA VAL A 240 1.73 -20.09 2.26
C VAL A 240 1.80 -19.20 1.02
N LEU A 241 2.71 -18.21 1.00
CA LEU A 241 2.92 -17.34 -0.17
C LEU A 241 3.39 -18.12 -1.40
N ARG A 242 4.07 -19.27 -1.22
CA ARG A 242 4.50 -20.13 -2.32
C ARG A 242 3.33 -20.81 -3.05
N ARG A 243 2.13 -20.84 -2.44
CA ARG A 243 0.93 -21.38 -3.07
C ARG A 243 0.25 -20.36 -3.99
N LEU A 244 0.54 -19.08 -3.83
CA LEU A 244 -0.01 -18.03 -4.68
C LEU A 244 0.70 -18.06 -6.04
N ARG A 245 -0.09 -17.94 -7.11
CA ARG A 245 0.48 -17.93 -8.46
C ARG A 245 0.91 -16.50 -8.84
N PRO A 246 2.16 -16.30 -9.31
CA PRO A 246 2.65 -14.98 -9.64
C PRO A 246 2.08 -14.48 -10.97
N VAL A 247 1.88 -13.17 -11.06
CA VAL A 247 1.52 -12.42 -12.27
C VAL A 247 2.71 -11.54 -12.63
N THR A 248 3.14 -11.59 -13.90
CA THR A 248 4.33 -10.85 -14.34
C THR A 248 3.96 -9.39 -14.58
N ALA A 249 4.33 -8.52 -13.65
CA ALA A 249 4.11 -7.09 -13.73
C ALA A 249 5.24 -6.32 -13.03
N GLN A 250 5.41 -5.06 -13.40
CA GLN A 250 6.35 -4.14 -12.78
C GLN A 250 5.63 -2.85 -12.41
N LEU A 251 5.46 -2.61 -11.11
CA LEU A 251 4.97 -1.34 -10.57
C LEU A 251 6.15 -0.56 -9.99
N LYS A 252 6.39 0.65 -10.51
CA LYS A 252 7.34 1.60 -9.94
C LYS A 252 6.60 2.59 -9.06
N ILE A 253 7.06 2.71 -7.82
CA ILE A 253 6.41 3.54 -6.80
C ILE A 253 7.48 4.25 -5.96
N ASP A 254 7.28 5.53 -5.67
CA ASP A 254 8.10 6.27 -4.72
C ASP A 254 7.39 6.38 -3.38
N ILE A 255 8.11 6.16 -2.29
CA ILE A 255 7.63 6.37 -0.93
C ILE A 255 8.59 7.33 -0.23
N SER A 256 8.07 8.42 0.32
CA SER A 256 8.83 9.43 1.05
C SER A 256 8.06 9.94 2.27
N PRO A 257 8.70 10.63 3.22
CA PRO A 257 7.97 11.47 4.15
C PRO A 257 7.08 12.47 3.37
N ALA A 258 5.89 12.77 3.89
CA ALA A 258 5.04 13.78 3.28
C ALA A 258 5.62 15.18 3.56
N PRO A 259 5.66 16.09 2.57
CA PRO A 259 6.09 17.46 2.81
C PRO A 259 5.11 18.18 3.74
N ASP A 260 5.58 19.15 4.51
CA ASP A 260 4.75 19.91 5.46
C ASP A 260 3.59 20.63 4.76
N SER A 261 3.88 21.22 3.61
CA SER A 261 2.93 21.95 2.76
C SER A 261 2.88 21.35 1.35
N PRO A 262 2.12 20.26 1.14
CA PRO A 262 1.98 19.68 -0.18
C PRO A 262 1.18 20.62 -1.10
N HIS A 263 1.71 20.88 -2.30
CA HIS A 263 1.01 21.66 -3.31
C HIS A 263 -0.02 20.81 -4.06
N TYR A 264 -1.06 21.48 -4.57
CA TYR A 264 -2.11 20.84 -5.39
C TYR A 264 -2.78 19.67 -4.66
N CYS A 265 -3.17 19.88 -3.40
CA CYS A 265 -3.78 18.84 -2.59
C CYS A 265 -5.30 18.81 -2.70
N LEU A 266 -5.84 17.60 -2.72
CA LEU A 266 -7.25 17.32 -2.49
C LEU A 266 -7.41 16.71 -1.10
N SER A 267 -8.39 17.20 -0.33
CA SER A 267 -8.80 16.57 0.93
C SER A 267 -9.40 15.17 0.68
N PRO A 268 -9.63 14.36 1.72
CA PRO A 268 -10.32 13.07 1.56
C PRO A 268 -11.69 13.18 0.88
N GLU A 269 -12.42 14.29 1.13
CA GLU A 269 -13.70 14.65 0.53
C GLU A 269 -13.56 15.25 -0.88
N LEU A 270 -12.36 15.19 -1.46
CA LEU A 270 -12.01 15.68 -2.80
C LEU A 270 -12.10 17.21 -2.96
N LEU A 271 -11.99 17.96 -1.86
CA LEU A 271 -12.00 19.42 -1.88
C LEU A 271 -10.58 19.96 -2.10
N HIS A 272 -10.44 21.03 -2.88
CA HIS A 272 -9.14 21.68 -3.09
C HIS A 272 -8.63 22.33 -1.80
N VAL A 273 -7.46 21.89 -1.33
CA VAL A 273 -6.74 22.52 -0.22
C VAL A 273 -6.06 23.78 -0.73
N LYS A 274 -6.32 24.93 -0.09
CA LYS A 274 -5.75 26.21 -0.51
C LYS A 274 -4.31 26.36 0.02
N PRO A 275 -3.37 26.89 -0.77
CA PRO A 275 -3.56 27.41 -2.13
C PRO A 275 -3.57 26.31 -3.20
N TYR A 276 -4.49 26.42 -4.17
CA TYR A 276 -4.57 25.55 -5.35
C TYR A 276 -4.49 26.41 -6.62
N PRO A 277 -3.29 26.82 -7.05
CA PRO A 277 -3.13 27.89 -8.04
C PRO A 277 -3.48 27.49 -9.48
N ASP A 278 -3.43 26.20 -9.84
CA ASP A 278 -3.80 25.72 -11.19
C ASP A 278 -4.62 24.42 -11.10
N LEU A 279 -5.88 24.49 -11.54
CA LEU A 279 -6.84 23.38 -11.58
C LEU A 279 -6.49 22.28 -12.58
N ARG A 280 -5.47 22.48 -13.44
CA ARG A 280 -5.04 21.51 -14.45
C ARG A 280 -3.87 20.66 -13.97
N VAL A 281 -3.18 21.08 -12.91
CA VAL A 281 -2.08 20.32 -12.35
C VAL A 281 -2.64 19.09 -11.65
N ARG A 282 -1.98 17.95 -11.90
CA ARG A 282 -2.35 16.68 -11.27
C ARG A 282 -2.29 16.81 -9.75
N PRO A 283 -3.38 16.47 -9.04
CA PRO A 283 -3.42 16.61 -7.59
C PRO A 283 -2.64 15.51 -6.87
N THR A 284 -2.29 15.81 -5.62
CA THR A 284 -1.99 14.82 -4.58
C THR A 284 -3.24 14.66 -3.69
N LYS A 285 -3.71 13.44 -3.48
CA LYS A 285 -4.89 13.20 -2.63
C LYS A 285 -4.46 12.90 -1.19
N GLU A 286 -5.04 13.58 -0.22
CA GLU A 286 -4.99 13.15 1.18
C GLU A 286 -5.96 11.99 1.39
N VAL A 287 -5.46 10.92 2.00
CA VAL A 287 -6.20 9.68 2.24
C VAL A 287 -6.72 9.71 3.67
N LEU A 288 -8.03 9.55 3.83
CA LEU A 288 -8.64 9.42 5.15
C LEU A 288 -8.03 8.25 5.93
N GLU A 289 -7.56 8.53 7.14
CA GLU A 289 -7.11 7.52 8.09
C GLU A 289 -8.29 6.94 8.87
N PHE A 290 -8.23 5.64 9.15
CA PHE A 290 -9.04 4.96 10.15
C PHE A 290 -8.12 4.54 11.30
N PRO A 291 -7.95 5.36 12.35
CA PRO A 291 -7.02 5.08 13.42
C PRO A 291 -7.26 3.69 14.03
N ALA A 292 -6.20 2.93 14.25
CA ALA A 292 -6.32 1.55 14.76
C ALA A 292 -6.92 1.49 16.19
N ARG A 293 -6.76 2.59 16.93
CA ARG A 293 -7.21 2.81 18.32
C ARG A 293 -7.91 4.17 18.41
N ASP A 294 -8.76 4.35 19.42
CA ASP A 294 -9.45 5.61 19.64
C ASP A 294 -8.46 6.74 19.97
N VAL A 295 -8.52 7.82 19.19
CA VAL A 295 -7.63 8.98 19.33
C VAL A 295 -8.00 9.84 20.54
N TYR A 296 -9.21 9.65 21.09
CA TYR A 296 -9.74 10.43 22.20
C TYR A 296 -10.10 9.52 23.39
N THR A 297 -9.26 9.54 24.44
CA THR A 297 -9.70 9.19 25.78
C THR A 297 -9.88 10.49 26.56
N PRO A 298 -11.11 11.01 26.72
CA PRO A 298 -11.34 12.06 27.69
C PRO A 298 -11.05 11.44 29.05
N THR A 299 -10.02 11.94 29.75
CA THR A 299 -9.82 11.59 31.15
C THR A 299 -11.07 12.02 31.91
N PRO A 300 -11.84 11.10 32.52
CA PRO A 300 -12.89 11.51 33.43
C PRO A 300 -12.22 12.33 34.55
N PRO A 301 -12.79 13.47 34.96
CA PRO A 301 -12.28 14.19 36.12
C PRO A 301 -12.32 13.23 37.30
N THR A 302 -11.16 12.96 37.89
CA THR A 302 -11.04 12.20 39.13
C THR A 302 -11.97 12.83 40.15
N GLU A 303 -12.97 12.07 40.61
CA GLU A 303 -13.77 12.44 41.77
C GLU A 303 -12.80 12.74 42.91
N ALA A 304 -12.83 13.98 43.40
CA ALA A 304 -12.09 14.37 44.57
C ALA A 304 -12.58 13.48 45.73
N GLU A 305 -11.71 12.59 46.21
CA GLU A 305 -11.96 11.76 47.37
C GLU A 305 -12.46 12.62 48.52
N GLY A 306 -13.61 12.23 49.07
CA GLY A 306 -14.15 12.78 50.29
C GLY A 306 -13.14 12.64 51.42
N SER A 307 -12.63 13.77 51.90
CA SER A 307 -11.99 13.84 53.20
C SER A 307 -13.07 14.06 54.25
N VAL A 308 -13.39 12.96 54.91
CA VAL A 308 -14.05 12.86 56.20
C VAL A 308 -13.45 13.90 57.17
N LEU A 309 -14.22 14.90 57.57
CA LEU A 309 -13.91 15.69 58.77
C LEU A 309 -14.46 14.93 59.98
N SER A 310 -13.54 14.24 60.64
CA SER A 310 -13.69 13.64 61.97
C SER A 310 -14.09 14.69 63.01
N GLY A 311 -15.08 14.37 63.83
CA GLY A 311 -15.41 15.13 65.04
C GLY A 311 -14.30 15.07 66.12
N GLY A 312 -14.32 16.05 67.02
CA GLY A 312 -13.46 16.09 68.21
C GLY A 312 -13.51 17.45 68.91
N ALA A 313 -14.27 17.50 70.00
CA ALA A 313 -14.62 18.65 70.85
C ALA A 313 -13.44 19.39 71.50
N TRP A 314 -13.63 20.69 71.80
CA TRP A 314 -13.06 21.36 72.98
C TRP A 314 -14.12 22.27 73.62
N SER A 315 -14.03 22.29 74.95
CA SER A 315 -14.94 22.74 76.00
C SER A 315 -15.36 24.20 76.00
#